data_AF-A0AA43ESW0-F1
#
_entry.id   AF-A0AA43ESW0-F1
#
_cell.length_a   1.000
_cell.length_b   1.000
_cell.length_c   1.000
_cell.angle_alpha   90.00
_cell.angle_beta   90.00
_cell.angle_gamma   90.00
#
_symmetry.space_group_name_H-M   'P 1'
#
loop_
_entity.id
_entity.type
_entity.pdbx_description
1 polymer ?
#
loop_
_entity_poly.entity_id
_entity_poly.type
_entity_poly.pdbx_seq_one_letter_code
_entity_poly.pdbx_strand_id
1 'polypeptide(L)'
;MKGSTAIDHEKHTRDFTDRMKRIVTKEYLETVCRKYQAERGYFAKREFVAVFRRPQSVAIVWKQWFTKQAGEYVAELVLVENESTYLVDHAMVF
;
A
#
# COMPACT_ATOMS: atom_id res chain seq x y z
N MET A 1 0.97 -4.91 -5.10
CA MET A 1 -0.04 -4.45 -6.08
C MET A 1 -1.06 -5.53 -6.44
N LYS A 2 -0.67 -6.80 -6.71
CA LYS A 2 -1.62 -7.84 -7.14
C LYS A 2 -2.83 -8.08 -6.20
N GLY A 3 -2.65 -7.99 -4.88
CA GLY A 3 -3.76 -8.17 -3.92
C GLY A 3 -4.86 -7.11 -4.05
N SER A 4 -4.52 -5.82 -4.17
CA SER A 4 -5.52 -4.75 -4.35
C SER A 4 -6.13 -4.73 -5.75
N THR A 5 -5.37 -5.13 -6.78
CA THR A 5 -5.91 -5.31 -8.14
C THR A 5 -6.99 -6.40 -8.17
N ALA A 6 -6.74 -7.53 -7.49
CA ALA A 6 -7.68 -8.66 -7.42
C ALA A 6 -8.74 -8.51 -6.32
N ILE A 7 -8.67 -7.47 -5.49
CA ILE A 7 -9.49 -7.30 -4.27
C ILE A 7 -9.41 -8.57 -3.37
N ASP A 8 -8.19 -9.09 -3.24
CA ASP A 8 -7.86 -10.27 -2.44
C ASP A 8 -7.27 -9.81 -1.10
N HIS A 9 -8.08 -9.91 -0.05
CA HIS A 9 -7.76 -9.42 1.29
C HIS A 9 -6.60 -10.17 1.94
N GLU A 10 -6.59 -11.49 1.88
CA GLU A 10 -5.54 -12.31 2.48
C GLU A 10 -4.19 -12.01 1.81
N LYS A 11 -4.17 -11.93 0.48
CA LYS A 11 -2.96 -11.58 -0.27
C LYS A 11 -2.52 -10.14 -0.04
N HIS A 12 -3.45 -9.22 0.17
CA HIS A 12 -3.14 -7.81 0.39
C HIS A 12 -2.56 -7.57 1.79
N THR A 13 -3.06 -8.29 2.80
CA THR A 13 -2.74 -8.05 4.22
C THR A 13 -1.77 -9.08 4.83
N ARG A 14 -1.30 -10.06 4.05
CA ARG A 14 -0.37 -11.11 4.51
C ARG A 14 0.80 -10.57 5.32
N ASP A 15 1.42 -9.50 4.82
CA ASP A 15 2.65 -8.92 5.37
C ASP A 15 2.36 -7.69 6.27
N PHE A 16 1.12 -7.51 6.74
CA PHE A 16 0.70 -6.40 7.60
C PHE A 16 0.86 -6.72 9.08
N THR A 17 1.10 -5.69 9.90
CA THR A 17 0.98 -5.80 11.36
C THR A 17 -0.46 -6.14 11.77
N ASP A 18 -0.65 -6.72 12.96
CA ASP A 18 -1.99 -6.99 13.48
C ASP A 18 -2.84 -5.72 13.60
N ARG A 19 -2.20 -4.60 13.89
CA ARG A 19 -2.83 -3.27 13.87
C ARG A 19 -3.39 -2.95 12.49
N MET A 20 -2.57 -3.11 11.45
CA MET A 20 -3.00 -2.84 10.07
C MET A 20 -4.06 -3.83 9.59
N LYS A 21 -3.99 -5.11 9.98
CA LYS A 21 -5.04 -6.10 9.68
C LYS A 21 -6.40 -5.75 10.30
N ARG A 22 -6.42 -5.12 11.49
CA ARG A 22 -7.66 -4.61 12.11
C ARG A 22 -8.26 -3.40 11.39
N ILE A 23 -7.43 -2.57 10.78
CA ILE A 23 -7.86 -1.39 10.03
C ILE A 23 -8.36 -1.79 8.63
N VAL A 24 -7.58 -2.60 7.94
CA VAL A 24 -7.86 -3.04 6.57
C VAL A 24 -8.70 -4.30 6.63
N THR A 25 -9.98 -4.17 6.96
CA THR A 25 -10.94 -5.28 6.86
C THR A 25 -11.20 -5.63 5.40
N LYS A 26 -11.85 -6.77 5.15
CA LYS A 26 -12.24 -7.19 3.79
C LYS A 26 -13.15 -6.17 3.13
N GLU A 27 -14.15 -5.68 3.87
CA GLU A 27 -15.14 -4.70 3.42
C GLU A 27 -14.47 -3.34 3.15
N TYR A 28 -13.55 -2.93 4.02
CA TYR A 28 -12.78 -1.71 3.83
C TYR A 28 -11.92 -1.78 2.57
N LEU A 29 -11.17 -2.89 2.40
CA LEU A 29 -10.33 -3.09 1.23
C LEU A 29 -11.15 -3.06 -0.06
N GLU A 30 -12.30 -3.75 -0.08
CA GLU A 30 -13.19 -3.76 -1.24
C GLU A 30 -13.69 -2.36 -1.58
N THR A 31 -14.17 -1.62 -0.57
CA THR A 31 -14.68 -0.25 -0.74
C THR A 31 -13.61 0.67 -1.34
N VAL A 32 -12.41 0.69 -0.76
CA VAL A 32 -11.30 1.53 -1.23
C VAL A 32 -10.84 1.11 -2.62
N CYS A 33 -10.66 -0.19 -2.86
CA CYS A 33 -10.21 -0.69 -4.16
C CYS A 33 -11.21 -0.38 -5.27
N ARG A 34 -12.51 -0.58 -5.05
CA ARG A 34 -13.54 -0.26 -6.04
C ARG A 34 -13.57 1.23 -6.35
N LYS A 35 -13.48 2.08 -5.33
CA LYS A 35 -13.39 3.54 -5.52
C LYS A 35 -12.18 3.92 -6.37
N TYR A 36 -11.00 3.44 -6.01
CA TYR A 36 -9.77 3.74 -6.77
C TYR A 36 -9.83 3.21 -8.20
N GLN A 37 -10.34 2.00 -8.41
CA GLN A 37 -10.46 1.43 -9.75
C GLN A 37 -11.46 2.19 -10.62
N ALA A 38 -12.57 2.67 -10.05
CA ALA A 38 -13.55 3.48 -10.76
C ALA A 38 -13.02 4.89 -11.11
N GLU A 39 -12.39 5.56 -10.15
CA GLU A 39 -11.90 6.94 -10.30
C GLU A 39 -10.58 6.99 -11.09
N ARG A 40 -9.61 6.15 -10.71
CA ARG A 40 -8.21 6.24 -11.15
C ARG A 40 -7.77 5.09 -12.04
N GLY A 41 -8.54 4.00 -12.09
CA GLY A 41 -8.13 2.76 -12.76
C GLY A 41 -7.21 1.93 -11.88
N TYR A 42 -6.38 1.09 -12.50
CA TYR A 42 -5.48 0.19 -11.78
C TYR A 42 -4.15 0.87 -11.47
N PHE A 43 -3.45 0.39 -10.44
CA PHE A 43 -2.05 0.75 -10.20
C PHE A 43 -1.20 0.33 -11.41
N ALA A 44 -0.45 1.28 -11.97
CA ALA A 44 0.48 1.07 -13.08
C ALA A 44 1.93 1.06 -12.56
N LYS A 45 2.86 1.65 -13.31
CA LYS A 45 4.28 1.70 -12.93
C LYS A 45 4.50 2.43 -11.59
N ARG A 46 5.61 2.09 -10.92
CA ARG A 46 6.16 2.80 -9.77
C ARG A 46 7.61 3.16 -10.05
N GLU A 47 8.04 4.30 -9.54
CA GLU A 47 9.42 4.76 -9.60
C GLU A 47 9.90 5.07 -8.18
N PHE A 48 11.03 4.51 -7.78
CA PHE A 48 11.59 4.73 -6.45
C PHE A 48 12.04 6.17 -6.28
N VAL A 49 11.73 6.77 -5.12
CA VAL A 49 12.14 8.14 -4.78
C VAL A 49 13.14 8.13 -3.64
N ALA A 50 12.76 7.58 -2.49
CA ALA A 50 13.60 7.66 -1.28
C ALA A 50 13.28 6.57 -0.26
N VAL A 51 14.27 6.29 0.59
CA VAL A 51 14.13 5.55 1.84
C VAL A 51 14.52 6.45 3.00
N PHE A 52 13.65 6.54 4.01
CA PHE A 52 13.94 7.19 5.28
C PHE A 52 14.08 6.14 6.37
N ARG A 53 15.24 6.10 7.05
CA ARG A 53 15.52 5.14 8.11
C ARG A 53 15.39 5.81 9.48
N ARG A 54 14.64 5.17 10.37
CA ARG A 54 14.47 5.54 11.78
C ARG A 54 14.87 4.34 12.64
N PRO A 55 15.19 4.51 13.94
CA PRO A 55 15.66 3.42 14.79
C PRO A 55 14.77 2.16 14.80
N GLN A 56 13.45 2.31 14.60
CA GLN A 56 12.48 1.21 14.70
C GLN A 56 11.62 1.04 13.44
N SER A 57 11.91 1.78 12.36
CA SER A 57 11.09 1.70 11.14
C SER A 57 11.78 2.29 9.92
N VAL A 58 11.27 1.89 8.75
CA VAL A 58 11.72 2.38 7.45
C VAL A 58 10.51 2.88 6.68
N ALA A 59 10.55 4.14 6.24
CA ALA A 59 9.57 4.67 5.31
C ALA A 59 10.13 4.63 3.89
N ILE A 60 9.34 4.18 2.93
CA ILE A 60 9.71 4.07 1.52
C ILE A 60 8.70 4.84 0.70
N VAL A 61 9.20 5.68 -0.21
CA VAL A 61 8.38 6.53 -1.08
C VAL A 61 8.66 6.19 -2.53
N TRP A 62 7.59 6.07 -3.31
CA TRP A 62 7.60 5.94 -4.75
C TRP A 62 6.70 6.99 -5.39
N LYS A 63 7.04 7.39 -6.61
CA LYS A 63 6.05 7.91 -7.55
C LYS A 63 5.19 6.75 -8.03
N GLN A 64 3.88 6.98 -8.13
CA GLN A 64 2.89 6.01 -8.54
C GLN A 64 2.05 6.59 -9.68
N TRP A 65 1.77 5.77 -10.69
CA TRP A 65 0.82 6.11 -11.76
C TRP A 65 -0.38 5.18 -11.73
N PHE A 66 -1.50 5.63 -12.28
CA PHE A 66 -2.67 4.80 -12.51
C PHE A 66 -3.00 4.72 -14.00
N THR A 67 -3.87 3.77 -14.38
CA THR A 67 -4.19 3.54 -15.80
C THR A 67 -5.21 4.52 -16.39
N LYS A 68 -6.05 5.18 -15.57
CA LYS A 68 -7.10 6.09 -16.03
C LYS A 68 -6.83 7.55 -15.66
N GLN A 69 -6.23 7.80 -14.50
CA GLN A 69 -5.92 9.14 -14.02
C GLN A 69 -4.47 9.51 -14.35
N ALA A 70 -4.30 10.66 -15.00
CA ALA A 70 -2.99 11.21 -15.33
C ALA A 70 -2.31 11.85 -14.10
N GLY A 71 -0.99 11.95 -14.15
CA GLY A 71 -0.16 12.56 -13.10
C GLY A 71 0.62 11.56 -12.25
N GLU A 72 1.51 12.09 -11.43
CA GLU A 72 2.29 11.34 -10.44
C GLU A 72 1.57 11.41 -9.10
N TYR A 73 1.42 10.27 -8.44
CA TYR A 73 0.90 10.13 -7.08
C TYR A 73 2.03 9.74 -6.13
N VAL A 74 1.88 10.07 -4.85
CA VAL A 74 2.80 9.59 -3.82
C VAL A 74 2.29 8.24 -3.33
N ALA A 75 3.09 7.18 -3.48
CA ALA A 75 2.87 5.93 -2.78
C ALA A 75 3.90 5.80 -1.66
N GLU A 76 3.41 5.62 -0.45
CA GLU A 76 4.26 5.46 0.73
C GLU A 76 3.95 4.16 1.48
N LEU A 77 5.00 3.60 2.08
CA LEU A 77 4.96 2.40 2.90
C LEU A 77 5.83 2.63 4.14
N VAL A 78 5.33 2.30 5.32
CA VAL A 78 6.16 2.20 6.53
C VAL A 78 6.27 0.74 6.94
N LEU A 79 7.51 0.28 7.06
CA LEU A 79 7.87 -1.01 7.60
C LEU A 79 8.34 -0.84 9.04
N VAL A 80 7.90 -1.74 9.91
CA VAL A 80 8.43 -1.91 11.27
C VAL A 80 9.10 -3.28 11.36
N GLU A 81 10.16 -3.37 12.16
CA GLU A 81 10.82 -4.64 12.44
C GLU A 81 10.10 -5.33 13.59
N ASN A 82 9.67 -6.57 13.36
CA ASN A 82 9.14 -7.46 14.38
C ASN A 82 10.02 -8.71 14.42
N GLU A 83 10.85 -8.78 15.46
CA GLU A 83 11.91 -9.78 15.65
C GLU A 83 12.89 -9.82 14.47
N SER A 84 12.65 -10.67 13.47
CA SER A 84 13.49 -10.86 12.28
C SER A 84 12.75 -10.60 10.96
N THR A 85 11.52 -10.07 11.04
CA THR A 85 10.66 -9.82 9.87
C THR A 85 10.28 -8.34 9.78
N TYR A 86 10.14 -7.84 8.56
CA TYR A 86 9.57 -6.52 8.31
C TYR A 86 8.09 -6.64 8.01
N LEU A 87 7.27 -5.95 8.79
CA LEU A 87 5.82 -5.89 8.59
C LEU A 87 5.39 -4.49 8.18
N VAL A 88 4.37 -4.43 7.33
CA VAL A 88 3.75 -3.18 6.92
C VAL A 88 2.88 -2.65 8.05
N ASP A 89 3.26 -1.49 8.57
CA ASP A 89 2.49 -0.78 9.60
C ASP A 89 1.76 0.45 9.03
N HIS A 90 2.09 0.88 7.82
CA HIS A 90 1.36 1.92 7.10
C HIS A 90 1.50 1.75 5.60
N ALA A 91 0.42 2.03 4.86
CA ALA A 91 0.43 2.09 3.41
C ALA A 91 -0.59 3.12 2.94
N MET A 92 -0.17 4.04 2.07
CA MET A 92 -1.05 5.09 1.57
C MET A 92 -0.68 5.49 0.14
N VAL A 93 -1.69 5.94 -0.62
CA VAL A 93 -1.49 6.59 -1.93
C VAL A 93 -2.36 7.83 -2.00
N PHE A 94 -1.77 9.01 -2.23
CA PHE A 94 -2.51 10.28 -2.34
C PHE A 94 -2.05 11.13 -3.52
#